data_AF-A0A2M6XYP8-F1
#
_entry.id   AF-A0A2M6XYP8-F1
#
_cell.length_a   1.000
_cell.length_b   1.000
_cell.length_c   1.000
_cell.angle_alpha   90.00
_cell.angle_beta   90.00
_cell.angle_gamma   90.00
#
_symmetry.space_group_name_H-M   'P 1'
#
loop_
_entity.id
_entity.type
_entity.pdbx_description
1 polymer ?
#
loop_
_entity_poly.entity_id
_entity_poly.type
_entity_poly.pdbx_seq_one_letter_code
_entity_poly.pdbx_strand_id
1 'polypeptide(L)'
;TLRLGFVWDDPQMIVENVHIRSWSAASLKHHFTSDAFNQGLDYYRPLQSVSNAVDFTVWKLNPFGYHLTNLFFHLLNSCLLFLLAGKLGFSRVVSFIAAALFAANPVVVEQLIVIAGRAEVMTF
;
A
#
# COMPACT_ATOMS: atom_id res chain seq x y z
N THR A 1 7.17 -10.50 -7.58
CA THR A 1 6.58 -9.27 -7.03
C THR A 1 7.48 -8.06 -7.22
N LEU A 2 8.61 -7.91 -6.51
CA LEU A 2 9.42 -6.67 -6.54
C LEU A 2 10.00 -6.22 -7.90
N ARG A 3 10.12 -7.13 -8.87
CA ARG A 3 10.65 -6.84 -10.22
C ARG A 3 9.57 -6.60 -11.26
N LEU A 4 8.30 -6.64 -10.86
CA LEU A 4 7.20 -6.31 -11.75
C LEU A 4 7.20 -4.80 -12.02
N GLY A 5 6.70 -4.43 -13.19
CA GLY A 5 6.44 -3.03 -13.53
C GLY A 5 5.12 -2.57 -12.91
N PHE A 6 4.73 -1.34 -13.24
CA PHE A 6 3.38 -0.85 -13.00
C PHE A 6 2.39 -1.66 -13.84
N VAL A 7 1.39 -2.29 -13.21
CA VAL A 7 0.39 -3.14 -13.87
C VAL A 7 -1.03 -2.73 -13.49
N TRP A 8 -2.00 -3.08 -14.34
CA TRP A 8 -3.44 -2.81 -14.16
C TRP A 8 -3.73 -1.33 -13.84
N ASP A 9 -4.09 -1.02 -12.59
CA ASP A 9 -4.49 0.33 -12.16
C ASP A 9 -3.29 1.25 -11.87
N ASP A 10 -2.09 0.69 -11.72
CA ASP A 10 -0.88 1.43 -11.36
C ASP A 10 -0.54 2.58 -12.34
N PRO A 11 -0.64 2.41 -13.68
CA PRO A 11 -0.34 3.49 -14.62
C PRO A 11 -1.19 4.73 -14.37
N GLN A 12 -2.50 4.57 -14.17
CA GLN A 12 -3.42 5.69 -13.95
C GLN A 12 -3.20 6.33 -12.58
N MET A 13 -3.12 5.51 -11.53
CA MET A 13 -3.02 6.00 -10.15
C MET A 13 -1.65 6.57 -9.80
N ILE A 14 -0.59 6.18 -10.52
CA ILE A 14 0.81 6.52 -10.20
C ILE A 14 1.53 7.22 -11.36
N VAL A 15 1.62 6.56 -12.53
CA VAL A 15 2.47 7.03 -13.62
C VAL A 15 1.91 8.31 -14.24
N GLU A 16 0.62 8.32 -14.55
CA GLU A 16 -0.12 9.42 -15.17
C GLU A 16 -0.54 10.48 -14.15
N ASN A 17 -0.61 10.10 -12.87
CA ASN A 17 -1.01 11.01 -11.80
C ASN A 17 0.05 12.10 -11.56
N VAL A 18 -0.21 13.29 -12.07
CA VAL A 18 0.70 14.45 -11.88
C VAL A 18 0.68 14.98 -10.45
N HIS A 19 -0.39 14.72 -9.70
CA HIS A 19 -0.59 15.30 -8.37
C HIS A 19 0.33 14.69 -7.33
N ILE A 20 0.74 13.42 -7.49
CA ILE A 20 1.71 12.76 -6.58
C ILE A 20 3.15 13.29 -6.76
N ARG A 21 3.41 14.12 -7.78
CA ARG A 21 4.76 14.57 -8.12
C ARG A 21 5.24 15.78 -7.32
N SER A 22 4.35 16.44 -6.58
CA SER A 22 4.66 17.64 -5.79
C SER A 22 3.94 17.64 -4.45
N TRP A 23 4.53 18.31 -3.45
CA TRP A 23 3.90 18.57 -2.15
C TRP A 23 3.28 19.97 -2.08
N SER A 24 2.84 20.52 -3.21
CA SER A 24 2.15 21.81 -3.23
C SER A 24 0.82 21.73 -2.51
N ALA A 25 0.31 22.87 -2.01
CA ALA A 25 -1.02 22.95 -1.42
C ALA A 25 -2.12 22.45 -2.39
N ALA A 26 -1.93 22.64 -3.70
CA ALA A 26 -2.84 22.13 -4.73
C ALA A 26 -2.82 20.60 -4.80
N SER A 27 -1.63 19.97 -4.83
CA SER A 27 -1.48 18.51 -4.78
C SER A 27 -2.08 17.92 -3.50
N LEU A 28 -1.76 18.52 -2.35
CA LEU A 28 -2.30 18.09 -1.05
C LEU A 28 -3.82 18.19 -1.02
N LYS A 29 -4.40 19.33 -1.40
CA LYS A 29 -5.85 19.48 -1.49
C LYS A 29 -6.46 18.41 -2.39
N HIS A 30 -5.88 18.20 -3.57
CA HIS A 30 -6.36 17.22 -4.53
C HIS A 30 -6.37 15.79 -3.96
N HIS A 31 -5.33 15.38 -3.21
CA HIS A 31 -5.31 14.07 -2.55
C HIS A 31 -6.49 13.84 -1.59
N PHE A 32 -7.06 14.90 -1.00
CA PHE A 32 -8.17 14.83 -0.04
C PHE A 32 -9.53 15.26 -0.61
N THR A 33 -9.61 15.62 -1.89
CA THR A 33 -10.87 16.08 -2.51
C THR A 33 -11.24 15.34 -3.79
N SER A 34 -10.36 14.48 -4.30
CA SER A 34 -10.52 13.82 -5.60
C SER A 34 -10.40 12.31 -5.46
N ASP A 35 -10.95 11.57 -6.43
CA ASP A 35 -10.79 10.12 -6.51
C ASP A 35 -9.38 9.75 -6.97
N ALA A 36 -8.89 8.57 -6.59
CA ALA A 36 -7.50 8.19 -6.85
C ALA A 36 -7.17 7.87 -8.31
N PHE A 37 -8.20 7.69 -9.16
CA PHE A 37 -8.06 7.57 -10.61
C PHE A 37 -8.10 8.93 -11.33
N ASN A 38 -8.55 9.99 -10.65
CA ASN A 38 -8.81 11.32 -11.21
C ASN A 38 -9.82 11.30 -12.36
N GLN A 39 -10.83 10.42 -12.27
CA GLN A 39 -11.81 10.17 -13.32
C GLN A 39 -13.26 10.44 -12.88
N GLY A 40 -13.49 10.91 -11.65
CA GLY A 40 -14.83 11.13 -11.12
C GLY A 40 -15.55 9.82 -10.79
N LEU A 41 -14.80 8.77 -10.47
CA LEU A 41 -15.32 7.43 -10.14
C LEU A 41 -15.74 7.27 -8.67
N ASP A 42 -15.71 8.35 -7.89
CA ASP A 42 -15.92 8.35 -6.43
C ASP A 42 -15.01 7.37 -5.65
N TYR A 43 -13.87 7.00 -6.26
CA TYR A 43 -12.89 6.10 -5.66
C TYR A 43 -11.94 6.84 -4.70
N TYR A 44 -12.48 7.24 -3.55
CA TYR A 44 -11.77 8.05 -2.57
C TYR A 44 -10.77 7.24 -1.74
N ARG A 45 -9.47 7.52 -1.91
CA ARG A 45 -8.34 6.84 -1.24
C ARG A 45 -7.21 7.82 -0.87
N PRO A 46 -7.44 8.82 0.01
CA PRO A 46 -6.48 9.89 0.27
C PRO A 46 -5.15 9.39 0.84
N LEU A 47 -5.17 8.42 1.76
CA LEU A 47 -3.96 7.88 2.37
C LEU A 47 -3.08 7.14 1.36
N GLN A 48 -3.72 6.45 0.40
CA GLN A 48 -3.00 5.82 -0.70
C GLN A 48 -2.38 6.85 -1.63
N SER A 49 -3.13 7.86 -2.02
CA SER A 49 -2.63 8.96 -2.86
C SER A 49 -1.42 9.66 -2.23
N VAL A 50 -1.49 9.96 -0.92
CA VAL A 50 -0.38 10.54 -0.17
C VAL A 50 0.79 9.57 -0.06
N SER A 51 0.56 8.28 0.21
CA SER A 51 1.61 7.26 0.23
C SER A 51 2.32 7.13 -1.11
N ASN A 52 1.59 7.19 -2.23
CA ASN A 52 2.16 7.20 -3.58
C ASN A 52 2.99 8.46 -3.85
N ALA A 53 2.61 9.61 -3.28
CA ALA A 53 3.40 10.84 -3.35
C ALA A 53 4.71 10.73 -2.55
N VAL A 54 4.68 10.11 -1.37
CA VAL A 54 5.91 9.78 -0.61
C VAL A 54 6.81 8.88 -1.45
N ASP A 55 6.28 7.81 -2.01
CA ASP A 55 7.08 6.93 -2.86
C ASP A 55 7.63 7.63 -4.09
N PHE A 56 6.86 8.51 -4.73
CA PHE A 56 7.37 9.28 -5.86
C PHE A 56 8.54 10.18 -5.45
N THR A 57 8.54 10.73 -4.24
CA THR A 57 9.67 11.53 -3.77
C THR A 57 10.95 10.73 -3.58
N VAL A 58 10.85 9.48 -3.11
CA VAL A 58 11.99 8.63 -2.80
C VAL A 58 12.45 7.84 -4.03
N TRP A 59 11.50 7.28 -4.80
CA TRP A 59 11.73 6.28 -5.83
C TRP A 59 11.43 6.78 -7.25
N LYS A 60 10.81 7.96 -7.42
CA LYS A 60 10.32 8.46 -8.72
C LYS A 60 9.41 7.42 -9.37
N LEU A 61 9.56 7.13 -10.66
CA LEU A 61 8.80 6.09 -11.35
C LEU A 61 9.53 4.73 -11.37
N ASN A 62 10.28 4.41 -10.32
CA ASN A 62 10.87 3.09 -10.17
C ASN A 62 9.91 2.16 -9.40
N PRO A 63 9.24 1.19 -10.08
CA PRO A 63 8.22 0.34 -9.47
C PRO A 63 8.76 -0.53 -8.33
N PHE A 64 10.06 -0.85 -8.33
CA PHE A 64 10.70 -1.60 -7.25
C PHE A 64 10.46 -0.97 -5.87
N GLY A 65 10.59 0.35 -5.78
CA GLY A 65 10.40 1.08 -4.53
C GLY A 65 8.98 0.99 -4.00
N TYR A 66 7.99 1.07 -4.90
CA TYR A 66 6.59 0.97 -4.53
C TYR A 66 6.20 -0.44 -4.05
N HIS A 67 6.69 -1.49 -4.72
CA HIS A 67 6.48 -2.85 -4.24
C HIS A 67 7.19 -3.10 -2.89
N LEU A 68 8.35 -2.47 -2.66
CA LEU A 68 9.04 -2.54 -1.38
C LEU A 68 8.23 -1.87 -0.27
N THR A 69 7.60 -0.72 -0.54
CA THR A 69 6.68 -0.05 0.39
C THR A 69 5.46 -0.94 0.72
N ASN A 70 4.84 -1.60 -0.27
CA ASN A 70 3.75 -2.55 -0.01
C ASN A 70 4.22 -3.74 0.85
N LEU A 71 5.39 -4.30 0.56
CA LEU A 71 5.97 -5.39 1.34
C LEU A 71 6.24 -4.96 2.79
N PHE A 72 6.73 -3.73 2.99
CA PHE A 72 6.94 -3.17 4.32
C PHE A 72 5.64 -3.11 5.13
N PHE A 73 4.56 -2.59 4.56
CA PHE A 73 3.25 -2.56 5.23
C PHE A 73 2.74 -3.97 5.57
N HIS A 74 2.88 -4.93 4.65
CA HIS A 74 2.46 -6.32 4.90
C HIS A 74 3.23 -6.99 6.06
N LEU A 75 4.55 -6.77 6.10
CA LEU A 75 5.38 -7.27 7.21
C LEU A 75 5.05 -6.57 8.53
N LEU A 76 4.78 -5.26 8.49
CA LEU A 76 4.34 -4.51 9.67
C LEU A 76 3.04 -5.10 10.23
N ASN A 77 2.04 -5.36 9.38
CA ASN A 77 0.77 -5.94 9.81
C ASN A 77 0.94 -7.36 10.36
N SER A 78 1.82 -8.16 9.76
CA SER A 78 2.17 -9.49 10.26
C SER A 78 2.75 -9.42 11.68
N CYS A 79 3.63 -8.44 11.93
CA CYS A 79 4.17 -8.17 13.26
C CYS A 79 3.09 -7.66 14.24
N LEU A 80 2.21 -6.75 13.80
CA LEU A 80 1.10 -6.25 14.60
C LEU A 80 0.13 -7.37 15.00
N LEU A 81 -0.15 -8.31 14.09
CA LEU A 81 -0.96 -9.49 14.36
C LEU A 81 -0.33 -10.38 15.44
N PHE A 82 0.97 -10.62 15.37
CA PHE A 82 1.71 -11.33 16.42
C PHE A 82 1.53 -10.66 17.79
N LEU A 83 1.74 -9.34 17.85
CA LEU A 83 1.61 -8.56 19.08
C LEU A 83 0.17 -8.54 19.61
N LEU A 84 -0.82 -8.39 18.72
CA LEU A 84 -2.23 -8.40 19.06
C LEU A 84 -2.64 -9.76 19.62
N ALA A 85 -2.26 -10.86 18.98
CA ALA A 85 -2.54 -12.20 19.48
C ALA A 85 -1.95 -12.42 20.88
N GLY A 86 -0.74 -11.93 21.15
CA GLY A 86 -0.17 -11.97 22.49
C GLY A 86 -0.99 -11.16 23.51
N LYS A 87 -1.46 -9.97 23.15
CA LYS A 87 -2.33 -9.14 24.00
C LYS A 87 -3.71 -9.76 24.26
N LEU A 88 -4.20 -10.59 23.34
CA LEU A 88 -5.45 -11.33 23.49
C LEU A 88 -5.30 -12.61 24.32
N GLY A 89 -4.09 -12.93 24.81
CA GLY A 89 -3.84 -14.06 25.70
C GLY A 89 -3.43 -15.36 25.01
N PHE A 90 -3.15 -15.34 23.70
CA PHE A 90 -2.62 -16.51 23.01
C PHE A 90 -1.15 -16.78 23.40
N SER A 91 -0.74 -18.05 23.34
CA SER A 91 0.65 -18.42 23.58
C SER A 91 1.56 -17.89 22.48
N ARG A 92 2.83 -17.61 22.80
CA ARG A 92 3.82 -17.09 21.84
C ARG A 92 3.93 -17.95 20.57
N VAL A 93 3.81 -19.27 20.70
CA VAL A 93 3.85 -20.20 19.55
C VAL A 93 2.62 -20.03 18.66
N VAL A 94 1.42 -19.95 19.25
CA VAL A 94 0.18 -19.75 18.49
C VAL A 94 0.18 -18.39 17.80
N SER A 95 0.57 -17.32 18.51
CA SER A 95 0.71 -15.99 17.92
C SER A 95 1.69 -15.97 16.75
N PHE A 96 2.83 -16.66 16.89
CA PHE A 96 3.84 -16.74 15.83
C PHE A 96 3.32 -17.50 14.62
N ILE A 97 2.69 -18.66 14.82
CA ILE A 97 2.11 -19.45 13.72
C ILE A 97 1.04 -18.64 13.00
N ALA A 98 0.14 -17.95 13.72
CA ALA A 98 -0.88 -17.10 13.12
C ALA A 98 -0.27 -15.97 12.27
N ALA A 99 0.75 -15.29 12.78
CA ALA A 99 1.46 -14.24 12.05
C ALA A 99 2.20 -14.78 10.82
N ALA A 100 2.85 -15.94 10.92
CA ALA A 100 3.55 -16.57 9.81
C ALA A 100 2.59 -17.04 8.71
N LEU A 101 1.44 -17.63 9.09
CA LEU A 101 0.40 -18.02 8.15
C LEU A 101 -0.20 -16.80 7.44
N PHE A 102 -0.43 -15.70 8.16
CA PHE A 102 -0.87 -14.44 7.57
C PHE A 102 0.17 -13.88 6.59
N ALA A 103 1.44 -13.84 6.98
CA ALA A 103 2.52 -13.33 6.14
C ALA A 103 2.69 -14.14 4.84
N ALA A 104 2.52 -15.46 4.91
CA ALA A 104 2.66 -16.38 3.78
C ALA A 104 1.34 -16.66 3.02
N ASN A 105 0.24 -16.00 3.40
CA ASN A 105 -1.07 -16.27 2.81
C ASN A 105 -1.10 -15.88 1.32
N PRO A 106 -1.43 -16.79 0.39
CA PRO A 106 -1.49 -16.47 -1.04
C PRO A 106 -2.60 -15.46 -1.41
N VAL A 107 -3.61 -15.25 -0.55
CA VAL A 107 -4.72 -14.31 -0.80
C VAL A 107 -4.24 -12.86 -0.93
N VAL A 108 -3.13 -12.49 -0.29
CA VAL A 108 -2.55 -11.13 -0.35
C VAL A 108 -1.62 -10.92 -1.55
N VAL A 109 -1.38 -11.95 -2.38
CA VAL A 109 -0.44 -11.87 -3.50
C VAL A 109 -0.85 -10.80 -4.51
N GLU A 110 -2.14 -10.65 -4.79
CA GLU A 110 -2.65 -9.63 -5.71
C GLU A 110 -2.29 -8.21 -5.23
N GLN A 111 -2.47 -7.93 -3.94
CA GLN A 111 -2.21 -6.63 -3.33
C GLN A 111 -0.71 -6.28 -3.25
N LEU A 112 0.14 -7.29 -3.33
CA LEU A 112 1.60 -7.11 -3.43
C LEU A 112 2.06 -6.96 -4.89
N ILE A 113 1.36 -7.61 -5.84
CA ILE A 113 1.65 -7.55 -7.28
C ILE A 113 1.19 -6.23 -7.89
N VAL A 114 0.01 -5.74 -7.51
CA VAL A 114 -0.54 -4.47 -7.99
C VAL A 114 -0.25 -3.41 -6.94
N ILE A 115 0.48 -2.37 -7.29
CA ILE A 115 0.85 -1.33 -6.32
C ILE A 115 -0.41 -0.61 -5.81
N ALA A 116 -1.41 -0.42 -6.68
CA ALA A 116 -2.73 0.11 -6.35
C ALA A 116 -3.50 -0.73 -5.31
N GLY A 117 -3.12 -1.99 -5.07
CA GLY A 117 -3.64 -2.79 -3.96
C GLY A 117 -3.21 -2.29 -2.57
N ARG A 118 -2.31 -1.30 -2.49
CA ARG A 118 -1.79 -0.73 -1.24
C ARG A 118 -2.87 -0.26 -0.27
N ALA A 119 -4.00 0.26 -0.77
CA ALA A 119 -5.09 0.71 0.08
C ALA A 119 -5.50 -0.36 1.10
N GLU A 120 -5.58 -1.62 0.65
CA GLU A 120 -5.97 -2.75 1.49
C GLU A 120 -4.89 -3.08 2.52
N VAL A 121 -3.61 -3.11 2.11
CA VAL A 121 -2.48 -3.42 2.99
C VAL A 121 -2.27 -2.35 4.06
N MET A 122 -2.66 -1.09 3.84
CA MET A 122 -2.58 -0.05 4.88
C MET A 122 -3.73 -0.13 5.90
N THR A 123 -4.82 -0.83 5.60
CA THR A 123 -6.02 -0.89 6.46
C THR A 123 -6.17 -2.17 7.27
N PHE A 124 -5.43 -3.24 6.93
CA PHE A 124 -5.32 -4.45 7.74
C PHE A 124 -4.46 -4.23 9.00
#